data_AF-A0A9X0FVB8-F1
#
_entry.id   AF-A0A9X0FVB8-F1
#
_cell.length_a   1.000
_cell.length_b   1.000
_cell.length_c   1.000
_cell.angle_alpha   90.00
_cell.angle_beta   90.00
_cell.angle_gamma   90.00
#
_symmetry.space_group_name_H-M   'P 1'
#
loop_
_entity.id
_entity.type
_entity.pdbx_description
1 polymer ?
#
loop_
_entity_poly.entity_id
_entity_poly.type
_entity_poly.pdbx_seq_one_letter_code
_entity_poly.pdbx_strand_id
1 'polypeptide(L)'
;GKVIQYSLETKKQHIEYKKIIKAICNQDFKSMAPRFNDKYSSYPEIFFINKDFIYHIYDDRGAFLLFKDERKYEKFKTKYSTLMVGEDYN
;
A
#
# COMPACT_ATOMS: atom_id res chain seq x y z
N GLY A 1 -10.94 22.12 12.19
CA GLY A 1 -12.09 21.28 11.78
C GLY A 1 -12.14 20.04 12.64
N LYS A 2 -13.34 19.50 12.92
CA LYS A 2 -13.50 18.26 13.70
C LYS A 2 -13.17 17.06 12.80
N VAL A 3 -12.16 16.28 13.16
CA VAL A 3 -11.85 15.01 12.48
C VAL A 3 -12.73 13.93 13.11
N ILE A 4 -13.46 13.18 12.29
CA ILE A 4 -14.23 12.01 12.71
C ILE A 4 -13.52 10.79 12.14
N GLN A 5 -13.01 9.94 13.02
CA GLN A 5 -12.32 8.70 12.64
C GLN A 5 -13.22 7.51 12.98
N TYR A 6 -13.37 6.60 12.02
CA TYR A 6 -14.04 5.32 12.22
C TYR A 6 -12.99 4.20 12.23
N SER A 7 -13.16 3.21 13.09
CA SER A 7 -12.35 2.00 13.10
C SER A 7 -13.26 0.77 13.08
N LEU A 8 -12.84 -0.25 12.34
CA LEU A 8 -13.49 -1.55 12.30
C LEU A 8 -12.47 -2.61 12.71
N GLU A 9 -12.76 -3.31 13.80
CA GLU A 9 -11.96 -4.47 14.16
C GLU A 9 -12.24 -5.62 13.19
N THR A 10 -11.19 -6.21 12.64
CA THR A 10 -11.31 -7.30 11.66
C THR A 10 -10.16 -8.28 11.79
N LYS A 11 -10.32 -9.47 11.20
CA LYS A 11 -9.28 -10.48 11.12
C LYS A 11 -8.61 -10.41 9.74
N LYS A 12 -7.31 -10.72 9.68
CA LYS A 12 -6.55 -10.74 8.43
C LYS A 12 -7.24 -11.54 7.31
N GLN A 13 -7.85 -12.68 7.66
CA GLN A 13 -8.55 -13.56 6.72
C GLN A 13 -9.81 -12.94 6.09
N HIS A 14 -10.37 -11.88 6.69
CA HIS A 14 -11.52 -11.16 6.14
C HIS A 14 -11.09 -9.98 5.25
N ILE A 15 -9.79 -9.67 5.20
CA ILE A 15 -9.24 -8.63 4.34
C ILE A 15 -8.68 -9.28 3.08
N GLU A 16 -9.35 -9.06 1.96
CA GLU A 16 -8.89 -9.47 0.63
C GLU A 16 -7.76 -8.54 0.12
N TYR A 17 -6.66 -8.46 0.86
CA TYR A 17 -5.57 -7.50 0.62
C TYR A 17 -4.95 -7.63 -0.77
N LYS A 18 -4.91 -8.84 -1.35
CA LYS A 18 -4.46 -9.06 -2.74
C LYS A 18 -5.38 -8.37 -3.74
N LYS A 19 -6.70 -8.43 -3.52
CA LYS A 19 -7.69 -7.76 -4.37
C LYS A 19 -7.61 -6.25 -4.23
N ILE A 20 -7.39 -5.77 -3.00
CA ILE A 20 -7.13 -4.35 -2.72
C ILE A 20 -5.88 -3.87 -3.48
N ILE A 21 -4.74 -4.54 -3.33
CA ILE A 21 -3.49 -4.16 -4.03
C ILE A 21 -3.71 -4.14 -5.55
N LYS A 22 -4.32 -5.19 -6.11
CA LYS A 22 -4.64 -5.21 -7.55
C LYS A 22 -5.51 -4.03 -7.95
N ALA A 23 -6.57 -3.75 -7.19
CA ALA A 23 -7.48 -2.64 -7.43
C ALA A 23 -6.78 -1.27 -7.43
N ILE A 24 -5.79 -1.06 -6.56
CA ILE A 24 -5.01 0.19 -6.53
C ILE A 24 -4.04 0.27 -7.71
N CYS A 25 -3.41 -0.85 -8.09
CA CYS A 25 -2.42 -0.88 -9.18
C CYS A 25 -3.01 -0.86 -10.60
N ASN A 26 -4.29 -1.18 -10.78
CA ASN A 26 -4.93 -1.18 -12.12
C ASN A 26 -6.29 -0.46 -12.04
N GLN A 27 -6.27 0.80 -11.63
CA GLN A 27 -7.51 1.59 -11.48
C GLN A 27 -8.23 1.84 -12.82
N ASP A 28 -7.51 1.77 -13.93
CA ASP A 28 -8.01 1.84 -15.30
C ASP A 28 -8.89 0.63 -15.68
N PHE A 29 -8.78 -0.49 -14.95
CA PHE A 29 -9.56 -1.69 -15.23
C PHE A 29 -10.97 -1.60 -14.64
N LYS A 30 -11.92 -1.17 -15.48
CA LYS A 30 -13.33 -0.91 -15.10
C LYS A 30 -14.06 -2.06 -14.40
N SER A 31 -13.66 -3.31 -14.63
CA SER A 31 -14.28 -4.52 -14.05
C SER A 31 -13.77 -4.87 -12.65
N MET A 32 -12.70 -4.24 -12.17
CA MET A 32 -12.10 -4.57 -10.88
C MET A 32 -12.73 -3.75 -9.75
N ALA A 33 -12.97 -4.42 -8.61
CA ALA A 33 -13.50 -3.82 -7.40
C ALA A 33 -12.57 -4.11 -6.22
N PRO A 34 -12.51 -3.26 -5.17
CA PRO A 34 -13.20 -1.97 -5.05
C PRO A 34 -12.69 -0.93 -6.06
N ARG A 35 -13.52 0.06 -6.42
CA ARG A 35 -13.08 1.20 -7.23
C ARG A 35 -12.77 2.35 -6.29
N PHE A 36 -11.54 2.82 -6.39
CA PHE A 36 -10.96 3.79 -5.48
C PHE A 36 -11.12 5.24 -5.94
N ASN A 37 -11.31 5.43 -7.26
CA ASN A 37 -11.77 6.66 -7.89
C ASN A 37 -13.28 6.55 -8.16
N ASP A 38 -14.09 6.95 -7.18
CA ASP A 38 -15.53 7.11 -7.30
C ASP A 38 -16.00 8.45 -6.72
N LYS A 39 -17.32 8.65 -6.64
CA LYS A 39 -17.91 9.92 -6.18
C LYS A 39 -17.54 10.26 -4.72
N TYR A 40 -17.16 9.28 -3.90
CA TYR A 40 -16.97 9.41 -2.46
C TYR A 40 -15.52 9.19 -2.02
N SER A 41 -14.67 8.68 -2.91
CA SER A 41 -13.23 8.53 -2.72
C SER A 41 -12.53 8.88 -4.03
N SER A 42 -11.64 9.86 -4.01
CA SER A 42 -10.85 10.26 -5.18
C SER A 42 -9.35 10.00 -5.03
N TYR A 43 -8.91 9.64 -3.81
CA TYR A 43 -7.51 9.39 -3.51
C TYR A 43 -7.35 8.58 -2.22
N PRO A 44 -7.57 7.25 -2.26
CA PRO A 44 -7.42 6.43 -1.07
C PRO A 44 -5.94 6.15 -0.83
N GLU A 45 -5.46 6.65 0.31
CA GLU A 45 -4.17 6.28 0.87
C GLU A 45 -4.34 5.01 1.71
N ILE A 46 -3.65 3.93 1.33
CA ILE A 46 -3.80 2.64 1.99
C ILE A 46 -2.48 2.23 2.63
N PHE A 47 -2.52 2.14 3.96
CA PHE A 47 -1.39 1.76 4.79
C PHE A 47 -1.57 0.34 5.32
N PHE A 48 -0.65 -0.55 4.99
CA PHE A 48 -0.47 -1.82 5.70
C PHE A 48 0.58 -1.62 6.78
N ILE A 49 0.13 -1.61 8.03
CA ILE A 49 0.99 -1.36 9.18
C ILE A 49 1.29 -2.69 9.87
N ASN A 50 2.58 -2.98 10.00
CA ASN A 50 3.11 -4.06 10.84
C ASN A 50 4.08 -3.46 11.86
N LYS A 51 4.44 -4.23 12.89
CA LYS A 51 5.39 -3.84 13.95
C LYS A 51 6.74 -3.34 13.41
N ASP A 52 7.12 -3.80 12.23
CA ASP A 52 8.47 -3.63 11.66
C ASP A 52 8.54 -2.70 10.46
N PHE A 53 7.43 -2.52 9.74
CA PHE A 53 7.38 -1.68 8.55
C PHE A 53 5.96 -1.19 8.27
N ILE A 54 5.90 -0.09 7.53
CA ILE A 54 4.67 0.44 6.94
C ILE A 54 4.82 0.31 5.44
N TYR A 55 3.86 -0.35 4.82
CA TYR A 55 3.73 -0.38 3.37
C TYR A 55 2.60 0.56 2.96
N HIS A 56 2.96 1.66 2.30
CA HIS A 56 2.01 2.61 1.76
C HIS A 56 1.91 2.40 0.25
N ILE A 57 0.68 2.20 -0.22
CA ILE A 57 0.36 2.11 -1.63
C ILE A 57 -0.71 3.15 -1.93
N TYR A 58 -0.48 3.91 -3.01
CA TYR A 58 -1.36 4.97 -3.44
C TYR A 58 -1.46 4.92 -4.96
N ASP A 59 -2.69 5.13 -5.45
CA ASP A 59 -3.03 5.52 -6.82
C ASP A 59 -2.00 5.18 -7.90
N ASP A 60 -2.13 4.01 -8.57
CA ASP A 60 -1.43 3.38 -9.73
C ASP A 60 0.02 3.77 -10.12
N ARG A 61 0.65 4.67 -9.38
CA ARG A 61 1.89 5.39 -9.63
C ARG A 61 3.02 4.90 -8.75
N GLY A 62 2.72 4.12 -7.71
CA GLY A 62 3.75 3.44 -6.93
C GLY A 62 3.37 3.08 -5.51
N ALA A 63 4.40 2.75 -4.75
CA ALA A 63 4.32 2.43 -3.33
C ALA A 63 5.67 2.73 -2.67
N PHE A 64 5.65 3.01 -1.37
CA PHE A 64 6.89 3.07 -0.59
C PHE A 64 6.80 2.18 0.65
N LEU A 65 7.98 1.77 1.13
CA LEU A 65 8.16 1.01 2.36
C LEU A 65 8.93 1.87 3.35
N LEU A 66 8.37 2.06 4.53
CA LEU A 66 9.09 2.63 5.68
C LEU A 66 9.46 1.49 6.62
N PHE A 67 10.74 1.40 6.96
CA PHE A 67 11.26 0.40 7.89
C PHE A 67 11.54 1.04 9.24
N LYS A 68 11.27 0.29 10.32
CA LYS A 68 11.57 0.73 11.68
C LYS A 68 13.08 0.84 11.96
N ASP A 69 13.88 0.03 11.27
CA ASP A 69 15.33 0.01 11.44
C ASP A 69 16.04 -0.32 10.12
N GLU A 70 17.25 0.20 9.99
CA GLU A 70 18.10 0.06 8.80
C GLU A 70 18.45 -1.41 8.50
N ARG A 71 18.64 -2.25 9.51
CA ARG A 71 19.00 -3.66 9.32
C ARG A 71 17.89 -4.42 8.61
N LYS A 72 16.62 -4.12 8.92
CA LYS A 72 15.46 -4.69 8.23
C LYS A 72 15.33 -4.17 6.80
N TYR A 73 15.60 -2.89 6.58
CA TYR A 73 15.67 -2.33 5.24
C TYR A 73 16.72 -3.06 4.39
N GLU A 74 17.96 -3.20 4.89
CA GLU A 74 19.03 -3.89 4.17
C GLU A 74 18.67 -5.35 3.88
N LYS A 75 18.12 -6.07 4.87
CA LYS A 75 17.66 -7.44 4.66
C LYS A 75 16.56 -7.53 3.59
N PHE A 76 15.63 -6.58 3.56
CA PHE A 76 14.58 -6.52 2.55
C PHE A 76 15.15 -6.20 1.16
N LYS A 77 16.02 -5.17 1.07
CA LYS A 77 16.72 -4.77 -0.14
C LYS A 77 17.53 -5.91 -0.74
N THR A 78 18.32 -6.61 0.06
CA THR A 78 19.09 -7.79 -0.40
C THR A 78 18.17 -8.89 -0.92
N LYS A 79 17.07 -9.19 -0.20
CA LYS A 79 16.16 -10.29 -0.56
C LYS A 79 15.39 -10.01 -1.86
N TYR A 80 15.00 -8.76 -2.08
CA TYR A 80 14.16 -8.34 -3.21
C TYR A 80 14.94 -7.48 -4.22
N SER A 81 16.26 -7.59 -4.23
CA SER A 81 17.16 -6.78 -5.06
C SER A 81 16.81 -6.84 -6.54
N THR A 82 16.33 -7.99 -7.02
CA THR A 82 15.92 -8.19 -8.42
C THR A 82 14.60 -7.51 -8.80
N LEU A 83 13.78 -7.11 -7.81
CA LEU A 83 12.51 -6.42 -8.00
C LEU A 83 12.62 -4.92 -7.75
N MET A 84 13.68 -4.48 -7.08
CA MET A 84 13.97 -3.06 -6.87
C MET A 84 14.64 -2.51 -8.12
N VAL A 85 13.84 -1.94 -9.02
CA VAL A 85 14.35 -1.06 -10.07
C VAL A 85 14.39 0.34 -9.47
N GLY A 86 15.58 0.79 -9.07
CA GLY A 86 15.80 2.15 -8.58
C GLY A 86 17.11 2.66 -9.16
N GLU A 87 17.01 3.69 -9.99
CA GLU A 87 18.12 4.54 -10.37
C GLU A 87 18.81 5.03 -9.09
N ASP A 88 20.14 4.85 -9.06
CA ASP A 88 20.99 5.53 -8.10
C ASP A 88 20.84 7.05 -8.33
N TYR A 89 19.97 7.71 -7.56
CA TYR A 89 20.01 9.16 -7.41
C TYR A 89 21.27 9.49 -6.59
N ASN A 90 22.40 9.61 -7.31
CA ASN A 90 23.56 10.39 -6.88
C ASN A 90 23.29 11.87 -7.08
#